data_AF-A0A2B5HFV6-F1
#
_entry.id   AF-A0A2B5HFV6-F1
#
_cell.length_a   1.000
_cell.length_b   1.000
_cell.length_c   1.000
_cell.angle_alpha   90.00
_cell.angle_beta   90.00
_cell.angle_gamma   90.00
#
_symmetry.space_group_name_H-M   'P 1'
#
loop_
_entity.id
_entity.type
_entity.pdbx_description
1 polymer ?
#
loop_
_entity_poly.entity_id
_entity_poly.type
_entity_poly.pdbx_seq_one_letter_code
_entity_poly.pdbx_strand_id
1 'polypeptide(L)'
;MIFYTNHSYRVKRNDFIKVILYFGIVYNVILFGTPFISTFLLNQHKKLLFIDAFLHSFGILMIFNLVDLLILDWLIFCRITPRFVVIPSTEGMKGYKDYKMHLSGAMIGTPFLIIVSLFIAGSAINI
;
A
#
# COMPACT_ATOMS: atom_id res chain seq x y z
N MET A 1 -39.90 18.51 -4.10
CA MET A 1 -39.44 17.48 -5.08
C MET A 1 -38.10 16.91 -4.60
N ILE A 2 -38.10 15.99 -3.61
CA ILE A 2 -36.85 15.44 -2.99
C ILE A 2 -36.91 13.90 -2.89
N PHE A 3 -37.63 13.21 -3.78
CA PHE A 3 -37.82 11.74 -3.67
C PHE A 3 -37.26 10.91 -4.85
N TYR A 4 -36.79 11.54 -5.93
CA TYR A 4 -36.25 10.80 -7.10
C TYR A 4 -34.73 10.57 -7.09
N THR A 5 -34.01 11.08 -6.09
CA THR A 5 -32.55 11.06 -6.09
C THR A 5 -31.98 9.74 -5.50
N ASN A 6 -32.59 9.16 -4.48
CA ASN A 6 -31.96 8.07 -3.71
C ASN A 6 -31.57 6.80 -4.52
N HIS A 7 -32.35 6.38 -5.51
CA HIS A 7 -32.03 5.17 -6.27
C HIS A 7 -30.86 5.37 -7.25
N SER A 8 -30.89 6.45 -8.05
CA SER A 8 -29.83 6.76 -9.01
C SER A 8 -28.49 7.07 -8.32
N TYR A 9 -28.52 7.78 -7.18
CA TYR A 9 -27.33 7.98 -6.35
C TYR A 9 -26.79 6.68 -5.76
N ARG A 10 -27.67 5.77 -5.31
CA ARG A 10 -27.26 4.47 -4.76
C ARG A 10 -26.63 3.58 -5.84
N VAL A 11 -27.16 3.56 -7.06
CA VAL A 11 -26.59 2.81 -8.19
C VAL A 11 -25.21 3.37 -8.57
N LYS A 12 -25.09 4.69 -8.80
CA LYS A 12 -23.79 5.33 -9.09
C LYS A 12 -22.75 5.10 -7.99
N ARG A 13 -23.16 5.14 -6.72
CA ARG A 13 -22.29 4.83 -5.58
C ARG A 13 -21.83 3.37 -5.59
N ASN A 14 -22.73 2.44 -5.90
CA ASN A 14 -22.38 1.02 -5.95
C ASN A 14 -21.40 0.72 -7.09
N ASP A 15 -21.56 1.34 -8.25
CA ASP A 15 -20.62 1.18 -9.36
C ASP A 15 -19.26 1.79 -9.04
N PHE A 16 -19.24 2.95 -8.37
CA PHE A 16 -17.99 3.55 -7.86
C PHE A 16 -17.29 2.65 -6.82
N ILE A 17 -18.04 2.05 -5.90
CA ILE A 17 -17.49 1.09 -4.91
C ILE A 17 -16.88 -0.13 -5.61
N LYS A 18 -17.56 -0.70 -6.62
CA LYS A 18 -17.03 -1.83 -7.39
C LYS A 18 -15.70 -1.48 -8.06
N VAL A 19 -15.60 -0.28 -8.62
CA VAL A 19 -14.37 0.22 -9.24
C VAL A 19 -13.24 0.31 -8.20
N ILE A 20 -13.50 0.92 -7.03
CA ILE A 20 -12.50 0.99 -5.94
C ILE A 20 -12.05 -0.40 -5.51
N LEU A 21 -12.99 -1.33 -5.31
CA LEU A 21 -12.68 -2.70 -4.90
C LEU A 21 -11.84 -3.42 -5.96
N TYR A 22 -12.19 -3.29 -7.24
CA TYR A 22 -11.45 -3.89 -8.33
C TYR A 22 -10.01 -3.39 -8.37
N PHE A 23 -9.80 -2.07 -8.38
CA PHE A 23 -8.46 -1.49 -8.37
C PHE A 23 -7.68 -1.85 -7.10
N GLY A 24 -8.34 -1.85 -5.95
CA GLY A 24 -7.73 -2.25 -4.68
C GLY A 24 -7.26 -3.71 -4.68
N ILE A 25 -8.07 -4.63 -5.20
CA ILE A 25 -7.70 -6.05 -5.31
C ILE A 25 -6.51 -6.21 -6.25
N VAL A 26 -6.55 -5.62 -7.44
CA VAL A 26 -5.45 -5.72 -8.41
C VAL A 26 -4.16 -5.16 -7.83
N TYR A 27 -4.22 -3.99 -7.19
CA TYR A 27 -3.07 -3.38 -6.52
C TYR A 27 -2.48 -4.30 -5.44
N ASN A 28 -3.30 -4.85 -4.55
CA ASN A 28 -2.83 -5.72 -3.47
C ASN A 28 -2.26 -7.05 -4.00
N VAL A 29 -2.85 -7.62 -5.05
CA VAL A 29 -2.30 -8.82 -5.71
C VAL A 29 -0.91 -8.56 -6.25
N ILE A 30 -0.67 -7.40 -6.88
CA ILE A 30 0.65 -7.03 -7.38
C ILE A 30 1.60 -6.77 -6.21
N LEU A 31 1.16 -6.01 -5.21
CA LEU A 31 1.97 -5.60 -4.05
C LEU A 31 2.49 -6.81 -3.27
N PHE A 32 1.65 -7.81 -2.99
CA PHE A 32 2.04 -9.01 -2.23
C PHE A 32 2.49 -10.17 -3.12
N GLY A 33 2.00 -10.25 -4.36
CA GLY A 33 2.42 -11.27 -5.31
C GLY A 33 3.86 -11.07 -5.79
N THR A 34 4.31 -9.83 -5.95
CA THR A 34 5.68 -9.51 -6.38
C THR A 34 6.75 -10.08 -5.43
N PRO A 35 6.76 -9.76 -4.11
CA PRO A 35 7.75 -10.32 -3.19
C PRO A 35 7.64 -11.84 -3.07
N PHE A 36 6.44 -12.41 -3.17
CA PHE A 36 6.25 -13.86 -3.16
C PHE A 36 6.91 -14.53 -4.36
N ILE A 37 6.51 -14.14 -5.58
CA ILE A 37 7.03 -14.72 -6.83
C ILE A 37 8.54 -14.50 -6.92
N SER A 38 9.01 -13.29 -6.60
CA SER A 38 10.45 -12.98 -6.65
C SER A 38 11.27 -13.84 -5.69
N THR A 39 10.77 -14.07 -4.47
CA THR A 39 11.47 -14.89 -3.47
C THR A 39 11.41 -16.37 -3.84
N PHE A 40 10.27 -16.85 -4.35
CA PHE A 40 10.11 -18.22 -4.84
C PHE A 40 11.06 -18.50 -6.00
N LEU A 41 11.09 -17.66 -7.02
CA LEU A 41 12.01 -17.82 -8.16
C LEU A 41 13.47 -17.80 -7.72
N LEU A 42 13.83 -16.90 -6.79
CA LEU A 42 15.19 -16.87 -6.24
C LEU A 42 15.55 -18.18 -5.53
N ASN A 43 14.61 -18.77 -4.77
CA ASN A 43 14.79 -20.08 -4.13
C ASN A 43 14.97 -21.23 -5.13
N GLN A 44 14.26 -21.20 -6.26
CA GLN A 44 14.42 -22.20 -7.33
C GLN A 44 15.81 -22.14 -7.97
N HIS A 45 16.38 -20.93 -8.12
CA HIS A 45 17.73 -20.76 -8.66
C HIS A 45 18.84 -21.04 -7.64
N LYS A 46 18.61 -20.67 -6.39
CA LYS A 46 19.53 -20.86 -5.28
C LYS A 46 18.72 -21.24 -4.05
N LYS A 47 18.91 -22.46 -3.54
CA LYS A 47 18.25 -22.91 -2.32
C LYS A 47 18.53 -21.92 -1.18
N LEU A 48 17.50 -21.17 -0.80
CA LEU A 48 17.60 -20.12 0.22
C LEU A 48 17.44 -20.74 1.61
N LEU A 49 18.15 -20.18 2.57
CA LEU A 49 17.79 -20.37 3.97
C LEU A 49 16.53 -19.55 4.28
N PHE A 50 15.78 -19.95 5.30
CA PHE A 50 14.58 -19.21 5.72
C PHE A 50 14.86 -17.73 5.98
N ILE A 51 15.98 -17.43 6.65
CA ILE A 51 16.37 -16.04 6.94
C ILE A 51 16.65 -15.24 5.66
N ASP A 52 17.25 -15.84 4.64
CA ASP A 52 17.53 -15.18 3.36
C ASP A 52 16.23 -14.86 2.62
N ALA A 53 15.29 -15.80 2.60
CA ALA A 53 13.97 -15.61 2.00
C ALA A 53 13.14 -14.54 2.74
N PHE A 54 13.23 -14.50 4.07
CA PHE A 54 12.62 -13.46 4.90
C PHE A 54 13.22 -12.09 4.59
N LEU A 55 14.55 -11.95 4.63
CA LEU A 55 15.22 -10.66 4.38
C LEU A 55 14.95 -10.16 2.95
N HIS A 56 14.89 -11.05 1.98
CA HIS A 56 14.57 -10.71 0.59
C HIS A 56 13.14 -10.18 0.44
N SER A 57 12.13 -10.93 0.90
CA SER A 57 10.72 -10.51 0.82
C SER A 57 10.44 -9.26 1.67
N PHE A 58 11.02 -9.18 2.87
CA PHE A 58 10.93 -8.00 3.73
C PHE A 58 11.60 -6.79 3.10
N GLY A 59 12.77 -6.95 2.48
CA GLY A 59 13.47 -5.87 1.77
C GLY A 59 12.62 -5.28 0.66
N ILE A 60 11.97 -6.11 -0.16
CA ILE A 60 11.06 -5.64 -1.21
C ILE A 60 9.89 -4.84 -0.60
N LEU A 61 9.21 -5.39 0.40
CA LEU A 61 8.08 -4.71 1.06
C LEU A 61 8.51 -3.42 1.76
N MET A 62 9.70 -3.38 2.35
CA MET A 62 10.26 -2.18 2.97
C MET A 62 10.62 -1.12 1.92
N ILE A 63 11.09 -1.49 0.74
CA ILE A 63 11.28 -0.54 -0.36
C ILE A 63 9.95 0.11 -0.74
N PHE A 64 8.87 -0.67 -0.86
CA PHE A 64 7.53 -0.10 -1.09
C PHE A 64 7.11 0.85 0.03
N ASN A 65 7.24 0.43 1.30
CA ASN A 65 6.93 1.28 2.46
C ASN A 65 7.75 2.59 2.47
N LEU A 66 9.00 2.54 2.04
CA LEU A 66 9.88 3.71 1.92
C LEU A 66 9.51 4.59 0.72
N VAL A 67 9.09 4.02 -0.41
CA VAL A 67 8.59 4.78 -1.56
C VAL A 67 7.31 5.52 -1.17
N ASP A 68 6.39 4.86 -0.47
CA ASP A 68 5.18 5.49 0.06
C ASP A 68 5.55 6.64 1.01
N LEU A 69 6.43 6.40 1.99
CA LEU A 69 6.83 7.44 2.95
C LEU A 69 7.60 8.61 2.31
N LEU A 70 8.65 8.33 1.55
CA LEU A 70 9.59 9.36 1.07
C LEU A 70 9.06 10.07 -0.17
N ILE A 71 8.45 9.32 -1.10
CA ILE A 71 8.00 9.85 -2.37
C ILE A 71 6.55 10.30 -2.26
N LEU A 72 5.61 9.42 -1.91
CA LEU A 72 4.20 9.80 -1.92
C LEU A 72 3.87 10.74 -0.75
N ASP A 73 4.13 10.34 0.47
CA ASP A 73 3.76 11.07 1.67
C ASP A 73 4.58 12.34 1.82
N TRP A 74 5.91 12.24 1.83
CA TRP A 74 6.77 13.40 2.09
C TRP A 74 6.95 14.31 0.88
N LEU A 75 7.24 13.76 -0.30
CA LEU A 75 7.51 14.59 -1.49
C LEU A 75 6.20 15.06 -2.16
N ILE A 76 5.28 14.15 -2.50
CA ILE A 76 4.06 14.54 -3.21
C ILE A 76 3.07 15.23 -2.27
N PHE A 77 2.69 14.63 -1.15
CA PHE A 77 1.64 15.17 -0.27
C PHE A 77 2.16 16.31 0.59
N CYS A 78 3.26 16.12 1.32
CA CYS A 78 3.76 17.15 2.22
C CYS A 78 4.60 18.23 1.53
N ARG A 79 5.44 17.93 0.55
CA ARG A 79 6.26 18.99 -0.06
C ARG A 79 5.53 19.73 -1.17
N ILE A 80 5.06 19.01 -2.18
CA ILE A 80 4.42 19.60 -3.37
C ILE A 80 2.97 20.01 -3.07
N THR A 81 2.20 19.15 -2.40
CA THR A 81 0.78 19.35 -2.06
C THR A 81 -0.05 19.82 -3.27
N PRO A 82 -0.21 18.96 -4.30
CA PRO A 82 -0.93 19.35 -5.51
C PRO A 82 -2.42 19.57 -5.24
N ARG A 83 -3.07 20.42 -6.06
CA ARG A 83 -4.45 20.88 -5.82
C ARG A 83 -5.49 19.76 -5.71
N PHE A 84 -5.27 18.61 -6.35
CA PHE A 84 -6.19 17.47 -6.27
C PHE A 84 -6.17 16.73 -4.92
N VAL A 85 -5.12 16.92 -4.12
CA VAL A 85 -5.01 16.35 -2.75
C VAL A 85 -5.62 17.29 -1.71
N VAL A 86 -5.72 18.58 -2.03
CA VAL A 86 -6.30 19.59 -1.12
C VAL A 86 -7.81 19.48 -1.13
N ILE A 87 -8.37 19.15 0.03
CA ILE A 87 -9.82 19.06 0.23
C ILE A 87 -10.39 20.50 0.27
N PRO A 88 -11.49 20.79 -0.46
CA PRO A 88 -12.12 22.11 -0.38
C PRO A 88 -12.42 22.52 1.06
N SER A 89 -12.17 23.79 1.39
CA SER A 89 -12.35 24.37 2.74
C SER A 89 -11.30 23.95 3.77
N THR A 90 -10.18 23.36 3.36
CA THR A 90 -9.04 23.01 4.26
C THR A 90 -7.72 23.65 3.80
N GLU A 91 -7.79 24.57 2.84
CA GLU A 91 -6.62 25.17 2.19
C GLU A 91 -5.67 25.78 3.24
N GLY A 92 -4.38 25.42 3.16
CA GLY A 92 -3.35 25.94 4.07
C GLY A 92 -3.34 25.34 5.47
N MET A 93 -4.18 24.34 5.78
CA MET A 93 -4.11 23.63 7.06
C MET A 93 -2.74 22.97 7.28
N LYS A 94 -2.21 23.09 8.51
CA LYS A 94 -0.90 22.53 8.87
C LYS A 94 -0.79 21.02 8.69
N GLY A 95 -1.92 20.30 8.75
CA GLY A 95 -1.96 18.84 8.58
C GLY A 95 -1.38 18.37 7.24
N TYR A 96 -1.46 19.18 6.18
CA TYR A 96 -0.84 18.85 4.90
C TYR A 96 0.69 18.76 4.96
N LYS A 97 1.34 19.37 5.96
CA LYS A 97 2.80 19.41 6.10
C LYS A 97 3.27 18.58 7.30
N ASP A 98 2.46 17.65 7.82
CA ASP A 98 2.82 16.83 8.98
C ASP A 98 3.60 15.56 8.58
N TYR A 99 4.91 15.73 8.39
CA TYR A 99 5.84 14.65 8.07
C TYR A 99 5.89 13.56 9.16
N LYS A 100 5.68 13.95 10.43
CA LYS A 100 5.80 13.03 11.59
C LYS A 100 4.64 12.06 11.65
N MET A 101 3.43 12.50 11.27
CA MET A 101 2.27 11.64 11.17
C MET A 101 2.53 10.49 10.19
N HIS A 102 3.03 10.80 8.98
CA HIS A 102 3.33 9.78 7.97
C HIS A 102 4.45 8.83 8.40
N LEU A 103 5.52 9.36 9.02
CA LEU A 103 6.58 8.51 9.57
C LEU A 103 6.06 7.55 10.64
N SER A 104 5.20 8.04 11.54
CA SER A 104 4.55 7.21 12.56
C SER A 104 3.70 6.12 11.92
N GLY A 105 2.95 6.45 10.86
CA GLY A 105 2.18 5.48 10.07
C GLY A 105 3.06 4.39 9.47
N ALA A 106 4.15 4.75 8.79
CA ALA A 106 5.08 3.79 8.19
C ALA A 106 5.75 2.87 9.25
N MET A 107 6.06 3.42 10.43
CA MET A 107 6.60 2.63 11.54
C MET A 107 5.55 1.67 12.13
N ILE A 108 4.31 2.11 12.31
CA ILE A 108 3.20 1.27 12.79
C ILE A 108 2.87 0.16 11.79
N GLY A 109 3.03 0.41 10.49
CA GLY A 109 2.85 -0.60 9.44
C GLY A 109 4.00 -1.62 9.34
N THR A 110 5.20 -1.30 9.84
CA THR A 110 6.37 -2.17 9.69
C THR A 110 6.21 -3.55 10.35
N PRO A 111 5.66 -3.69 11.57
CA PRO A 111 5.35 -5.00 12.16
C PRO A 111 4.46 -5.88 11.28
N PHE A 112 3.50 -5.30 10.57
CA PHE A 112 2.67 -6.06 9.63
C PHE A 112 3.51 -6.59 8.46
N LEU A 113 4.43 -5.79 7.91
CA LEU A 113 5.35 -6.23 6.86
C LEU A 113 6.26 -7.36 7.33
N ILE A 114 6.72 -7.34 8.59
CA ILE A 114 7.50 -8.44 9.17
C ILE A 114 6.67 -9.74 9.17
N ILE A 115 5.43 -9.70 9.66
CA ILE A 115 4.55 -10.88 9.71
C ILE A 115 4.28 -11.43 8.30
N VAL A 116 3.96 -10.57 7.35
CA VAL A 116 3.73 -10.97 5.95
C VAL A 116 4.99 -11.57 5.33
N SER A 117 6.16 -11.00 5.59
CA SER A 117 7.44 -11.50 5.06
C SER A 117 7.81 -12.86 5.66
N LEU A 118 7.53 -13.09 6.94
CA LEU A 118 7.70 -14.41 7.57
C LEU A 118 6.81 -15.45 6.91
N PHE A 119 5.55 -15.10 6.63
CA PHE A 119 4.62 -15.98 5.91
C PHE A 119 5.12 -16.29 4.50
N ILE A 120 5.52 -15.25 3.74
CA ILE A 120 6.06 -15.42 2.38
C ILE A 120 7.31 -16.31 2.40
N ALA A 121 8.26 -16.05 3.30
CA ALA A 121 9.48 -16.84 3.41
C ALA A 121 9.18 -18.31 3.70
N GLY A 122 8.27 -18.58 4.64
CA GLY A 122 7.85 -19.94 4.97
C GLY A 122 7.20 -20.65 3.79
N SER A 123 6.29 -19.98 3.09
CA SER A 123 5.63 -20.59 1.93
C SER A 123 6.57 -20.78 0.74
N ALA A 124 7.37 -19.77 0.39
CA ALA A 124 8.17 -19.75 -0.83
C ALA A 124 9.33 -20.77 -0.84
N ILE A 125 9.83 -21.19 0.33
CA ILE A 125 10.91 -22.18 0.41
C ILE A 125 10.42 -23.62 0.58
N ASN A 126 9.15 -23.83 0.92
CA ASN A 126 8.55 -25.15 1.18
C ASN A 126 7.66 -25.66 0.04
N ILE A 127 7.44 -24.84 -1.00
CA ILE A 127 6.73 -25.17 -2.24
C ILE A 127 7.77 -25.37 -3.33
#